data_AF-A0A2K3Q676-F1
#
_entry.id   AF-A0A2K3Q676-F1
#
_cell.length_a   1.000
_cell.length_b   1.000
_cell.length_c   1.000
_cell.angle_alpha   90.00
_cell.angle_beta   90.00
_cell.angle_gamma   90.00
#
_symmetry.space_group_name_H-M   'P 1'
#
loop_
_entity.id
_entity.type
_entity.pdbx_description
1 polymer ?
#
loop_
_entity_poly.entity_id
_entity_poly.type
_entity_poly.pdbx_seq_one_letter_code
_entity_poly.pdbx_strand_id
1 'polypeptide(L)'
;LTTSERSNGACTRSSSRHSFASCFSGKGAEGGSMDNPLDQTTLSTIALLESRLLRIEHLLYGPTASHPPPQHGSAVRKMGELERRFSVMLSRVRVYGELLKIYRSHPDFFHAPSPSEPPSQLSTDALRSIVLASASTFPSTLSSLTAVKDSPIPDTSESAALISMTERMKAIEATQVAQASDMAELRRRSEAVMRAWYEGGVLATSRFMADAESRMERVERQVRRGERAREEEKEI
;
A
#
# COMPACT_ATOMS: atom_id res chain seq x y z
N LEU A 1 -0.10 -31.92 -36.67
CA LEU A 1 -0.79 -30.62 -36.49
C LEU A 1 0.08 -29.77 -35.57
N THR A 2 1.02 -29.04 -36.19
CA THR A 2 2.08 -28.27 -35.54
C THR A 2 2.20 -26.94 -36.28
N THR A 3 1.86 -25.84 -35.61
CA THR A 3 2.05 -24.45 -36.07
C THR A 3 2.44 -23.66 -34.82
N SER A 4 3.69 -23.20 -34.65
CA SER A 4 4.37 -22.10 -35.33
C SER A 4 3.64 -20.76 -35.15
N GLU A 5 3.97 -20.01 -34.10
CA GLU A 5 3.81 -18.55 -34.09
C GLU A 5 5.07 -17.85 -33.54
N ARG A 6 5.74 -17.16 -34.47
CA ARG A 6 6.76 -16.14 -34.23
C ARG A 6 6.06 -14.85 -33.83
N SER A 7 6.41 -14.29 -32.68
CA SER A 7 6.04 -12.94 -32.28
C SER A 7 7.16 -11.96 -32.66
N ASN A 8 6.92 -11.15 -33.69
CA ASN A 8 7.72 -10.00 -34.09
C ASN A 8 7.40 -8.79 -33.18
N GLY A 9 8.33 -8.42 -32.31
CA GLY A 9 8.28 -7.17 -31.53
C GLY A 9 9.09 -6.08 -32.23
N ALA A 10 8.41 -5.06 -32.74
CA ALA A 10 8.99 -3.96 -33.49
C ALA A 10 9.83 -3.02 -32.61
N CYS A 11 10.92 -2.56 -33.21
CA CYS A 11 11.93 -1.67 -32.70
C CYS A 11 11.50 -0.21 -32.90
N THR A 12 11.48 0.62 -31.86
CA THR A 12 11.49 2.09 -32.02
C THR A 12 12.45 2.75 -31.03
N ARG A 13 13.53 3.28 -31.60
CA ARG A 13 14.50 4.24 -31.06
C ARG A 13 13.81 5.44 -30.44
N SER A 14 14.24 5.85 -29.26
CA SER A 14 14.10 7.22 -28.76
C SER A 14 15.48 7.74 -28.36
N SER A 15 15.80 8.90 -28.90
CA SER A 15 17.12 9.48 -29.06
C SER A 15 17.32 10.66 -28.12
N SER A 16 18.58 10.83 -27.73
CA SER A 16 19.24 12.08 -27.36
C SER A 16 18.84 12.78 -26.06
N ARG A 17 19.59 12.45 -25.01
CA ARG A 17 19.88 13.35 -23.89
C ARG A 17 20.97 14.34 -24.33
N HIS A 18 20.65 15.61 -24.51
CA HIS A 18 21.68 16.66 -24.55
C HIS A 18 21.81 17.30 -23.17
N SER A 19 22.86 16.87 -22.48
CA SER A 19 23.44 17.48 -21.30
C SER A 19 24.09 18.81 -21.69
N PHE A 20 23.60 19.93 -21.17
CA PHE A 20 24.28 21.22 -21.26
C PHE A 20 25.14 21.39 -19.99
N ALA A 21 26.30 20.77 -19.99
CA ALA A 21 27.34 21.01 -19.00
C ALA A 21 28.10 22.29 -19.39
N SER A 22 27.81 23.40 -18.71
CA SER A 22 28.64 24.60 -18.76
C SER A 22 29.86 24.39 -17.86
N CYS A 23 30.94 23.85 -18.43
CA CYS A 23 32.26 23.92 -17.81
C CYS A 23 32.89 25.26 -18.16
N PHE A 24 32.84 26.20 -17.22
CA PHE A 24 33.64 27.42 -17.25
C PHE A 24 35.11 27.03 -16.99
N SER A 25 35.84 26.69 -18.05
CA SER A 25 37.27 26.38 -17.98
C SER A 25 38.06 27.67 -18.16
N GLY A 26 38.49 28.26 -17.05
CA GLY A 26 39.54 29.27 -17.05
C GLY A 26 40.85 28.61 -17.49
N LYS A 27 41.27 28.92 -18.71
CA LYS A 27 42.51 28.41 -19.29
C LYS A 27 43.43 29.61 -19.58
N GLY A 28 44.46 29.76 -18.76
CA GLY A 28 45.55 30.69 -19.01
C GLY A 28 46.48 30.17 -20.10
N ALA A 29 46.93 31.08 -20.97
CA ALA A 29 48.18 31.00 -21.71
C ALA A 29 48.54 32.41 -22.23
N GLU A 30 49.77 32.82 -21.95
CA GLU A 30 50.41 34.10 -22.29
C GLU A 30 50.55 34.35 -23.80
N GLY A 31 50.61 35.63 -24.19
CA GLY A 31 51.40 36.07 -25.35
C GLY A 31 50.93 37.36 -26.04
N GLY A 32 51.56 38.51 -25.73
CA GLY A 32 51.86 39.55 -26.73
C GLY A 32 51.06 40.86 -26.73
N SER A 33 51.53 41.85 -25.96
CA SER A 33 51.60 43.28 -26.32
C SER A 33 50.47 43.91 -27.18
N MET A 34 49.29 44.15 -26.61
CA MET A 34 48.51 45.42 -26.69
C MET A 34 47.14 45.24 -26.00
N ASP A 35 47.13 44.78 -24.75
CA ASP A 35 45.86 44.61 -24.02
C ASP A 35 45.53 45.92 -23.28
N ASN A 36 45.12 46.96 -24.03
CA ASN A 36 44.44 48.06 -23.37
C ASN A 36 43.18 47.46 -22.72
N PRO A 37 42.91 47.73 -21.42
CA PRO A 37 41.71 47.22 -20.76
C PRO A 37 40.43 47.67 -21.47
N LEU A 38 40.50 48.78 -22.21
CA LEU A 38 39.45 49.29 -23.09
C LEU A 38 39.19 48.35 -24.28
N ASP A 39 40.24 47.84 -24.93
CA ASP A 39 40.13 46.93 -26.09
C ASP A 39 39.57 45.56 -25.65
N GLN A 40 39.94 45.08 -24.46
CA GLN A 40 39.36 43.86 -23.89
C GLN A 40 37.89 44.04 -23.46
N THR A 41 37.53 45.23 -22.95
CA THR A 41 36.14 45.56 -22.58
C THR A 41 35.26 45.73 -23.81
N THR A 42 35.79 46.30 -24.90
CA THR A 42 35.03 46.43 -26.16
C THR A 42 34.80 45.06 -26.80
N LEU A 43 35.82 44.21 -26.88
CA LEU A 43 35.68 42.84 -27.41
C LEU A 43 34.71 41.99 -26.58
N SER A 44 34.77 42.06 -25.26
CA SER A 44 33.82 41.36 -24.39
C SER A 44 32.39 41.90 -24.51
N THR A 45 32.22 43.21 -24.69
CA THR A 45 30.91 43.81 -24.93
C THR A 45 30.35 43.38 -26.30
N ILE A 46 31.18 43.33 -27.33
CA ILE A 46 30.78 42.86 -28.67
C ILE A 46 30.38 41.38 -28.60
N ALA A 47 31.16 40.52 -27.96
CA ALA A 47 30.82 39.11 -27.77
C ALA A 47 29.51 38.92 -26.97
N LEU A 48 29.28 39.76 -25.96
CA LEU A 48 28.03 39.75 -25.21
C LEU A 48 26.84 40.21 -26.07
N LEU A 49 27.02 41.22 -26.92
CA LEU A 49 25.99 41.68 -27.85
C LEU A 49 25.70 40.63 -28.92
N GLU A 50 26.74 40.00 -29.47
CA GLU A 50 26.63 38.92 -30.45
C GLU A 50 25.88 37.72 -29.86
N SER A 51 26.26 37.26 -28.66
CA SER A 51 25.55 36.17 -27.98
C SER A 51 24.08 36.51 -27.69
N ARG A 52 23.77 37.77 -27.36
CA ARG A 52 22.39 38.24 -27.17
C ARG A 52 21.64 38.29 -28.49
N LEU A 53 22.26 38.74 -29.57
CA LEU A 53 21.64 38.84 -30.89
C LEU A 53 21.36 37.44 -31.45
N LEU A 54 22.33 36.52 -31.37
CA LEU A 54 22.15 35.12 -31.70
C LEU A 54 21.03 34.46 -30.89
N ARG A 55 20.90 34.82 -29.61
CA ARG A 55 19.80 34.33 -28.77
C ARG A 55 18.45 34.89 -29.21
N ILE A 56 18.38 36.18 -29.57
CA ILE A 56 17.14 36.80 -30.10
C ILE A 56 16.77 36.20 -31.45
N GLU A 57 17.74 35.97 -32.32
CA GLU A 57 17.55 35.29 -33.60
C GLU A 57 17.02 33.87 -33.40
N HIS A 58 17.63 33.12 -32.48
CA HIS A 58 17.15 31.79 -32.12
C HIS A 58 15.73 31.81 -31.55
N LEU A 59 15.35 32.84 -30.79
CA LEU A 59 13.98 32.97 -30.28
C LEU A 59 12.97 33.33 -31.38
N LEU A 60 13.37 34.11 -32.37
CA LEU A 60 12.51 34.54 -33.48
C LEU A 60 12.33 33.47 -34.56
N TYR A 61 13.37 32.68 -34.83
CA TYR A 61 13.39 31.70 -35.93
C TYR A 61 13.45 30.23 -35.46
N GLY A 62 13.76 29.97 -34.19
CA GLY A 62 13.80 28.64 -33.58
C GLY A 62 15.08 27.83 -33.87
N PRO A 63 15.23 26.64 -33.26
CA PRO A 63 16.45 25.82 -33.33
C PRO A 63 16.78 25.17 -34.68
N THR A 64 15.86 25.25 -35.66
CA THR A 64 15.96 24.49 -36.92
C THR A 64 15.50 25.32 -38.12
N ALA A 65 16.11 26.47 -38.35
CA ALA A 65 15.88 27.23 -39.56
C ALA A 65 17.21 27.48 -40.30
N SER A 66 17.63 26.48 -41.08
CA SER A 66 18.23 26.80 -42.38
C SER A 66 17.19 27.65 -43.11
N HIS A 67 17.50 28.93 -43.33
CA HIS A 67 16.66 29.96 -43.93
C HIS A 67 15.56 29.40 -44.86
N PRO A 68 14.29 29.27 -44.40
CA PRO A 68 13.17 29.15 -45.31
C PRO A 68 12.91 30.53 -45.93
N PRO A 69 12.40 30.60 -47.18
CA PRO A 69 12.13 31.87 -47.85
C PRO A 69 11.19 32.74 -47.00
N PRO A 70 11.31 34.07 -47.11
CA PRO A 70 10.68 34.98 -46.18
C PRO A 70 9.16 34.90 -46.35
N GLN A 71 8.53 34.17 -45.44
CA GLN A 71 7.11 34.30 -45.17
C GLN A 71 6.92 35.69 -44.53
N HIS A 72 6.89 36.72 -45.38
CA HIS A 72 6.79 38.17 -45.10
C HIS A 72 5.47 38.58 -44.41
N GLY A 73 5.11 37.90 -43.33
CA GLY A 73 4.27 38.49 -42.31
C GLY A 73 5.17 39.08 -41.25
N SER A 74 5.18 40.40 -41.08
CA SER A 74 5.74 41.04 -39.89
C SER A 74 5.28 40.25 -38.65
N ALA A 75 6.19 39.97 -37.70
CA ALA A 75 5.86 39.23 -36.47
C ALA A 75 4.61 39.80 -35.79
N VAL A 76 4.43 41.13 -35.88
CA VAL A 76 3.26 41.87 -35.42
C VAL A 76 1.97 41.41 -36.10
N ARG A 77 1.96 41.16 -37.42
CA ARG A 77 0.77 40.66 -38.13
C ARG A 77 0.43 39.22 -37.71
N LYS A 78 1.44 38.37 -37.46
CA LYS A 78 1.23 37.00 -37.00
C LYS A 78 0.71 36.97 -35.56
N MET A 79 1.26 37.82 -34.69
CA MET A 79 0.76 38.00 -33.32
C MET A 79 -0.67 38.54 -33.31
N GLY A 80 -1.00 39.53 -34.14
CA GLY A 80 -2.37 40.06 -34.25
C GLY A 80 -3.38 39.02 -34.77
N GLU A 81 -2.97 38.16 -35.70
CA GLU A 81 -3.83 37.04 -36.16
C GLU A 81 -4.03 35.99 -35.05
N LEU A 82 -2.99 35.67 -34.28
CA LEU A 82 -3.11 34.78 -33.13
C LEU A 82 -3.99 35.38 -32.03
N GLU A 83 -3.85 36.68 -31.75
CA GLU A 83 -4.68 37.40 -30.79
C GLU A 83 -6.15 37.43 -31.23
N ARG A 84 -6.42 37.63 -32.53
CA ARG A 84 -7.77 37.54 -33.08
C ARG A 84 -8.35 36.14 -32.90
N ARG A 85 -7.60 35.09 -33.23
CA ARG A 85 -8.03 33.69 -33.04
C ARG A 85 -8.23 33.35 -31.58
N PHE A 86 -7.38 33.85 -30.70
CA PHE A 86 -7.48 33.68 -29.26
C PHE A 86 -8.72 34.39 -28.72
N SER A 87 -9.00 35.62 -29.15
CA SER A 87 -10.22 36.36 -28.79
C SER A 87 -11.50 35.62 -29.23
N VAL A 88 -11.48 35.01 -30.42
CA VAL A 88 -12.57 34.15 -30.90
C VAL A 88 -12.69 32.87 -30.04
N MET A 89 -11.58 32.27 -29.63
CA MET A 89 -11.59 31.10 -28.75
C MET A 89 -12.13 31.42 -27.35
N LEU A 90 -11.72 32.56 -26.78
CA LEU A 90 -12.19 33.04 -25.48
C LEU A 90 -13.69 33.34 -25.45
N SER A 91 -14.23 33.90 -26.53
CA SER A 91 -15.67 34.17 -26.65
C SER A 91 -16.50 32.90 -26.86
N ARG A 92 -15.95 31.86 -27.51
CA ARG A 92 -16.65 30.60 -27.76
C ARG A 92 -16.59 29.62 -26.59
N VAL A 93 -15.51 29.62 -25.81
CA VAL A 93 -15.27 28.64 -24.74
C VAL A 93 -15.14 29.34 -23.39
N ARG A 94 -16.17 29.22 -22.55
CA ARG A 94 -16.28 29.92 -21.26
C ARG A 94 -15.15 29.58 -20.27
N VAL A 95 -14.64 28.35 -20.33
CA VAL A 95 -13.56 27.85 -19.44
C VAL A 95 -12.31 28.70 -19.54
N TYR A 96 -11.90 29.11 -20.75
CA TYR A 96 -10.71 29.95 -20.88
C TYR A 96 -10.92 31.37 -20.33
N GLY A 97 -12.16 31.88 -20.40
CA GLY A 97 -12.52 33.15 -19.75
C GLY A 97 -12.40 33.08 -18.23
N GLU A 98 -12.79 31.94 -17.63
CA GLU A 98 -12.61 31.69 -16.19
C GLU A 98 -11.13 31.50 -15.84
N LEU A 99 -10.37 30.76 -16.65
CA LEU A 99 -8.94 30.60 -16.44
C LEU A 99 -8.17 31.93 -16.51
N LEU A 100 -8.54 32.83 -17.42
CA LEU A 100 -7.97 34.18 -17.47
C LEU A 100 -8.35 35.03 -16.26
N LYS A 101 -9.57 34.87 -15.73
CA LYS A 101 -9.97 35.54 -14.47
C LYS A 101 -9.13 35.02 -13.31
N ILE A 102 -8.94 33.70 -13.23
CA ILE A 102 -8.10 33.06 -12.21
C ILE A 102 -6.67 33.56 -12.33
N TYR A 103 -6.08 33.54 -13.53
CA TYR A 103 -4.73 34.05 -13.80
C TYR A 103 -4.56 35.52 -13.39
N ARG A 104 -5.56 36.38 -13.65
CA ARG A 104 -5.53 37.78 -13.22
C ARG A 104 -5.68 37.96 -11.71
N SER A 105 -6.48 37.12 -11.07
CA SER A 105 -6.70 37.17 -9.62
C SER A 105 -5.53 36.61 -8.80
N HIS A 106 -4.82 35.62 -9.35
CA HIS A 106 -3.77 34.87 -8.67
C HIS A 106 -2.62 34.59 -9.65
N PRO A 107 -1.81 35.60 -10.02
CA PRO A 107 -0.66 35.41 -10.90
C PRO A 107 0.40 34.50 -10.26
N ASP A 108 0.40 34.38 -8.94
CA ASP A 108 1.36 33.59 -8.16
C ASP A 108 1.21 32.08 -8.36
N PHE A 109 0.06 31.59 -8.85
CA PHE A 109 -0.11 30.14 -9.14
C PHE A 109 0.62 29.68 -10.39
N PHE A 110 0.92 30.60 -11.31
CA PHE A 110 1.46 30.26 -12.63
C PHE A 110 2.91 30.70 -12.80
N HIS A 111 3.42 31.54 -11.91
CA HIS A 111 4.84 31.86 -11.84
C HIS A 111 5.51 30.95 -10.84
N ALA A 112 6.51 30.18 -11.28
CA ALA A 112 7.37 29.46 -10.36
C ALA A 112 8.04 30.50 -9.42
N PRO A 113 7.95 30.33 -8.09
CA PRO A 113 8.62 31.23 -7.17
C PRO A 113 10.12 31.24 -7.46
N SER A 114 10.77 32.36 -7.14
CA SER A 114 12.21 32.49 -7.32
C SER A 114 12.93 31.31 -6.63
N PRO A 115 13.99 30.73 -7.24
CA PRO A 115 14.64 29.52 -6.72
C PRO A 115 15.31 29.69 -5.34
N SER A 116 15.22 30.89 -4.76
CA SER A 116 15.76 31.24 -3.45
C SER A 116 14.74 31.14 -2.31
N GLU A 117 13.44 31.04 -2.61
CA GLU A 117 12.39 31.03 -1.58
C GLU A 117 11.58 29.73 -1.67
N PRO A 118 11.50 28.95 -0.57
CA PRO A 118 10.70 27.73 -0.58
C PRO A 118 9.23 28.08 -0.83
N PRO A 119 8.52 27.35 -1.71
CA PRO A 119 7.12 27.62 -2.02
C PRO A 119 6.24 27.26 -0.81
N SER A 120 6.10 28.17 0.16
CA SER A 120 5.18 27.99 1.27
C SER A 120 3.91 28.80 1.03
N GLN A 121 2.82 28.10 0.78
CA GLN A 121 1.45 28.66 0.73
C GLN A 121 0.94 29.08 2.11
N LEU A 122 1.73 28.84 3.15
CA LEU A 122 1.41 29.09 4.55
C LEU A 122 2.25 30.25 5.06
N SER A 123 1.63 31.11 5.87
CA SER A 123 2.37 32.17 6.56
C SER A 123 3.46 31.57 7.44
N THR A 124 4.56 32.32 7.62
CA THR A 124 5.68 31.85 8.48
C THR A 124 5.22 31.54 9.91
N ASP A 125 4.16 32.17 10.38
CA ASP A 125 3.55 31.89 11.68
C ASP A 125 2.85 30.53 11.74
N ALA A 126 2.11 30.16 10.68
CA ALA A 126 1.48 28.84 10.57
C ALA A 126 2.52 27.70 10.49
N LEU A 127 3.65 27.94 9.81
CA LEU A 127 4.75 26.97 9.80
C LEU A 127 5.34 26.77 11.19
N ARG A 128 5.55 27.86 11.96
CA ARG A 128 6.04 27.76 13.34
C ARG A 128 5.05 27.02 14.23
N SER A 129 3.75 27.29 14.12
CA SER A 129 2.74 26.59 14.92
C SER A 129 2.71 25.08 14.63
N ILE A 130 2.87 24.70 13.35
CA ILE A 130 2.91 23.29 12.95
C ILE A 130 4.17 22.62 13.52
N VAL A 131 5.35 23.24 13.36
CA VAL A 131 6.61 22.69 13.85
C VAL A 131 6.60 22.55 15.37
N LEU A 132 6.06 23.55 16.08
CA LEU A 132 5.91 23.50 17.55
C LEU A 132 4.91 22.43 17.98
N ALA A 133 3.80 22.26 17.27
CA ALA A 133 2.83 21.21 17.54
C ALA A 133 3.41 19.80 17.30
N SER A 134 4.25 19.63 16.27
CA SER A 134 4.91 18.36 15.96
C SER A 134 6.20 18.12 16.73
N ALA A 135 6.70 19.09 17.49
CA ALA A 135 8.03 19.07 18.11
C ALA A 135 8.24 17.83 19.01
N SER A 136 7.22 17.44 19.78
CA SER A 136 7.26 16.27 20.66
C SER A 136 7.24 14.93 19.91
N THR A 137 6.77 14.92 18.67
CA THR A 137 6.69 13.69 17.86
C THR A 137 8.04 13.32 17.25
N PHE A 138 8.91 14.30 16.97
CA PHE A 138 10.23 14.05 16.40
C PHE A 138 11.16 13.16 17.25
N PRO A 139 11.34 13.39 18.57
CA PRO A 139 12.15 12.49 19.38
C PRO A 139 11.51 11.11 19.49
N SER A 140 10.17 11.02 19.56
CA SER A 140 9.46 9.75 19.60
C SER A 140 9.69 8.92 18.32
N THR A 141 9.58 9.53 17.14
CA THR A 141 9.80 8.84 15.87
C THR A 141 11.28 8.49 15.64
N LEU A 142 12.20 9.35 16.08
CA LEU A 142 13.63 9.01 16.07
C LEU A 142 13.94 7.82 16.98
N SER A 143 13.38 7.77 18.19
CA SER A 143 13.53 6.62 19.08
C SER A 143 12.96 5.36 18.46
N SER A 144 11.79 5.41 17.83
CA SER A 144 11.21 4.26 17.12
C SER A 144 12.08 3.80 15.94
N LEU A 145 12.60 4.72 15.12
CA LEU A 145 13.48 4.38 14.00
C LEU A 145 14.83 3.82 14.46
N THR A 146 15.36 4.36 15.56
CA THR A 146 16.61 3.86 16.16
C THR A 146 16.40 2.45 16.70
N ALA A 147 15.29 2.21 17.41
CA ALA A 147 14.93 0.88 17.88
C ALA A 147 14.74 -0.14 16.74
N VAL A 148 14.15 0.28 15.61
CA VAL A 148 14.03 -0.58 14.41
C VAL A 148 15.39 -0.88 13.79
N LYS A 149 16.29 0.11 13.74
CA LYS A 149 17.65 -0.05 13.20
C LYS A 149 18.52 -0.95 14.08
N ASP A 150 18.33 -0.88 15.39
CA ASP A 150 19.07 -1.69 16.38
C ASP A 150 18.54 -3.13 16.49
N SER A 151 17.42 -3.45 15.84
CA SER A 151 16.93 -4.83 15.75
C SER A 151 17.77 -5.61 14.75
N PRO A 152 18.50 -6.66 15.19
CA PRO A 152 19.21 -7.52 14.25
C PRO A 152 18.19 -8.21 13.35
N ILE A 153 18.37 -8.06 12.04
CA ILE A 153 17.58 -8.81 11.05
C ILE A 153 17.84 -10.30 11.32
N PRO A 154 16.80 -11.11 11.64
CA PRO A 154 16.99 -12.52 11.94
C PRO A 154 17.63 -13.25 10.75
N ASP A 155 18.47 -14.25 11.03
CA ASP A 155 19.14 -15.00 9.97
C ASP A 155 18.10 -15.68 9.07
N THR A 156 18.27 -15.47 7.77
CA THR A 156 17.39 -16.03 6.73
C THR A 156 17.36 -17.56 6.76
N SER A 157 18.43 -18.19 7.28
CA SER A 157 18.53 -19.65 7.45
C SER A 157 17.50 -20.20 8.45
N GLU A 158 17.32 -19.53 9.59
CA GLU A 158 16.36 -19.92 10.63
C GLU A 158 14.92 -19.72 10.14
N SER A 159 14.67 -18.63 9.42
CA SER A 159 13.36 -18.35 8.82
C SER A 159 13.00 -19.39 7.76
N ALA A 160 13.95 -19.81 6.92
CA ALA A 160 13.75 -20.89 5.96
C ALA A 160 13.53 -22.26 6.64
N ALA A 161 14.22 -22.52 7.75
CA ALA A 161 14.01 -23.73 8.55
C ALA A 161 12.58 -23.78 9.12
N LEU A 162 12.05 -22.66 9.64
CA LEU A 162 10.67 -22.58 10.11
C LEU A 162 9.67 -22.89 8.98
N ILE A 163 9.89 -22.32 7.78
CA ILE A 163 9.05 -22.61 6.62
C ILE A 163 9.07 -24.11 6.28
N SER A 164 10.24 -24.74 6.33
CA SER A 164 10.36 -26.19 6.09
C SER A 164 9.60 -27.05 7.12
N MET A 165 9.48 -26.58 8.37
CA MET A 165 8.75 -27.28 9.43
C MET A 165 7.23 -27.11 9.32
N THR A 166 6.74 -26.10 8.62
CA THR A 166 5.28 -25.89 8.48
C THR A 166 4.56 -27.07 7.85
N GLU A 167 5.18 -27.73 6.88
CA GLU A 167 4.60 -28.92 6.25
C GLU A 167 4.50 -30.10 7.22
N ARG A 168 5.51 -30.27 8.08
CA ARG A 168 5.48 -31.27 9.16
C ARG A 168 4.37 -30.97 10.18
N MET A 169 4.17 -29.69 10.53
CA MET A 169 3.08 -29.29 11.42
C MET A 169 1.71 -29.58 10.83
N LYS A 170 1.50 -29.28 9.54
CA LYS A 170 0.24 -29.60 8.83
C LYS A 170 -0.01 -31.10 8.77
N ALA A 171 1.02 -31.90 8.52
CA ALA A 171 0.89 -33.36 8.52
C ALA A 171 0.48 -33.89 9.91
N ILE A 172 1.05 -33.34 10.99
CA ILE A 172 0.67 -33.70 12.37
C ILE A 172 -0.75 -33.22 12.70
N GLU A 173 -1.15 -32.04 12.25
CA GLU A 173 -2.51 -31.54 12.44
C GLU A 173 -3.53 -32.47 11.75
N ALA A 174 -3.26 -32.91 10.53
CA ALA A 174 -4.11 -33.86 9.83
C ALA A 174 -4.27 -35.19 10.58
N THR A 175 -3.18 -35.71 11.17
CA THR A 175 -3.27 -36.94 11.98
C THR A 175 -4.01 -36.72 13.30
N GLN A 176 -3.86 -35.54 13.93
CA GLN A 176 -4.62 -35.19 15.14
C GLN A 176 -6.12 -35.10 14.86
N VAL A 177 -6.51 -34.50 13.73
CA VAL A 177 -7.92 -34.44 13.32
C VAL A 177 -8.49 -35.84 13.08
N ALA A 178 -7.74 -36.72 12.40
CA ALA A 178 -8.16 -38.10 12.20
C ALA A 178 -8.33 -38.84 13.55
N GLN A 179 -7.34 -38.76 14.43
CA GLN A 179 -7.39 -39.37 15.76
C GLN A 179 -8.54 -38.83 16.62
N ALA A 180 -8.84 -37.53 16.53
CA ALA A 180 -9.97 -36.95 17.26
C ALA A 180 -11.31 -37.53 16.79
N SER A 181 -11.47 -37.77 15.48
CA SER A 181 -12.66 -38.39 14.93
C SER A 181 -12.80 -39.86 15.36
N ASP A 182 -11.70 -40.62 15.34
CA ASP A 182 -11.68 -42.02 15.78
C ASP A 182 -12.00 -42.13 17.28
N MET A 183 -11.42 -41.27 18.10
CA MET A 183 -11.71 -41.25 19.53
C MET A 183 -13.17 -40.87 19.81
N ALA A 184 -13.76 -39.96 19.06
CA ALA A 184 -15.16 -39.61 19.20
C ALA A 184 -16.08 -40.80 18.84
N GLU A 185 -15.74 -41.53 17.77
CA GLU A 185 -16.47 -42.73 17.40
C GLU A 185 -16.34 -43.83 18.47
N LEU A 186 -15.12 -44.10 18.95
CA LEU A 186 -14.87 -45.10 19.99
C LEU A 186 -15.61 -44.75 21.29
N ARG A 187 -15.65 -43.46 21.68
CA ARG A 187 -16.43 -42.99 22.83
C ARG A 187 -17.93 -43.23 22.64
N ARG A 188 -18.46 -42.94 21.45
CA ARG A 188 -19.88 -43.18 21.16
C ARG A 188 -20.23 -44.67 21.21
N ARG A 189 -19.35 -45.53 20.65
CA ARG A 189 -19.53 -46.99 20.68
C ARG A 189 -19.43 -47.53 22.10
N SER A 190 -18.46 -47.06 22.90
CA SER A 190 -18.32 -47.51 24.30
C SER A 190 -19.50 -47.06 25.16
N GLU A 191 -19.97 -45.83 24.97
CA GLU A 191 -21.17 -45.32 25.65
C GLU A 191 -22.42 -46.14 25.28
N ALA A 192 -22.60 -46.49 24.00
CA ALA A 192 -23.72 -47.31 23.57
C ALA A 192 -23.71 -48.71 24.21
N VAL A 193 -22.53 -49.35 24.26
CA VAL A 193 -22.37 -50.67 24.91
C VAL A 193 -22.63 -50.57 26.41
N MET A 194 -22.06 -49.57 27.10
CA MET A 194 -22.31 -49.36 28.53
C MET A 194 -23.79 -49.12 28.81
N ARG A 195 -24.44 -48.24 28.03
CA ARG A 195 -25.88 -47.95 28.15
C ARG A 195 -26.71 -49.22 27.98
N ALA A 196 -26.47 -49.99 26.93
CA ALA A 196 -27.21 -51.23 26.68
C ALA A 196 -27.03 -52.25 27.82
N TRP A 197 -25.82 -52.38 28.37
CA TRP A 197 -25.55 -53.25 29.51
C TRP A 197 -26.24 -52.76 30.79
N TYR A 198 -26.22 -51.45 31.07
CA TYR A 198 -26.90 -50.88 32.23
C TYR A 198 -28.41 -51.04 32.15
N GLU A 199 -29.01 -50.72 31.00
CA GLU A 199 -30.46 -50.80 30.79
C GLU A 199 -30.95 -52.25 30.79
N GLY A 200 -30.30 -53.13 30.01
CA GLY A 200 -30.72 -54.51 29.85
C GLY A 200 -30.30 -55.44 30.99
N GLY A 201 -29.17 -55.17 31.64
CA GLY A 201 -28.65 -55.98 32.74
C GLY A 201 -29.09 -55.45 34.10
N VAL A 202 -28.51 -54.32 34.51
CA VAL A 202 -28.63 -53.81 35.87
C VAL A 202 -30.06 -53.33 36.17
N LEU A 203 -30.62 -52.45 35.34
CA LEU A 203 -31.95 -51.88 35.58
C LEU A 203 -33.06 -52.91 35.39
N ALA A 204 -32.94 -53.83 34.43
CA ALA A 204 -33.92 -54.90 34.27
C ALA A 204 -33.90 -55.87 35.46
N THR A 205 -32.71 -56.26 35.92
CA THR A 205 -32.56 -57.16 37.08
C THR A 205 -33.05 -56.50 38.36
N SER A 206 -32.76 -55.22 38.58
CA SER A 206 -33.24 -54.50 39.76
C SER A 206 -34.77 -54.36 39.77
N ARG A 207 -35.40 -54.09 38.62
CA ARG A 207 -36.86 -54.10 38.49
C ARG A 207 -37.45 -55.48 38.80
N PHE A 208 -36.84 -56.54 38.29
CA PHE A 208 -37.28 -57.91 38.56
C PHE A 208 -37.15 -58.28 40.05
N MET A 209 -36.04 -57.92 40.68
CA MET A 209 -35.85 -58.12 42.12
C MET A 209 -36.86 -57.34 42.96
N ALA A 210 -37.13 -56.08 42.61
CA ALA A 210 -38.13 -55.26 43.30
C ALA A 210 -39.55 -55.83 43.17
N ASP A 211 -39.93 -56.38 42.01
CA ASP A 211 -41.23 -57.05 41.84
C ASP A 211 -41.30 -58.34 42.67
N ALA A 212 -40.23 -59.14 42.68
CA ALA A 212 -40.15 -60.34 43.51
C ALA A 212 -40.25 -60.02 45.00
N GLU A 213 -39.57 -58.96 45.47
CA GLU A 213 -39.67 -58.46 46.84
C GLU A 213 -41.08 -58.00 47.17
N SER A 214 -41.73 -57.22 46.29
CA SER A 214 -43.13 -56.79 46.49
C SER A 214 -44.10 -57.96 46.61
N ARG A 215 -43.89 -59.01 45.80
CA ARG A 215 -44.69 -60.24 45.88
C ARG A 215 -44.43 -61.00 47.18
N MET A 216 -43.17 -61.11 47.61
CA MET A 216 -42.80 -61.72 48.88
C MET A 216 -43.42 -60.96 50.06
N GLU A 217 -43.37 -59.63 50.06
CA GLU A 217 -43.96 -58.77 51.08
C GLU A 217 -45.49 -58.96 51.18
N ARG A 218 -46.17 -59.16 50.03
CA ARG A 218 -47.61 -59.48 50.02
C ARG A 218 -47.91 -60.84 50.66
N VAL A 219 -47.12 -61.85 50.35
CA VAL A 219 -47.26 -63.20 50.94
C VAL A 219 -46.96 -63.14 52.43
N GLU A 220 -45.89 -62.48 52.84
CA GLU A 220 -45.51 -62.31 54.24
C GLU A 220 -46.62 -61.60 55.03
N ARG A 221 -47.24 -60.54 54.46
CA ARG A 221 -48.41 -59.89 55.07
C ARG A 221 -49.61 -60.82 55.21
N GLN A 222 -49.85 -61.71 54.26
CA GLN A 222 -50.94 -62.70 54.36
C GLN A 222 -50.64 -63.76 55.44
N VAL A 223 -49.41 -64.26 55.50
CA VAL A 223 -48.96 -65.20 56.53
C VAL A 223 -49.09 -64.57 57.92
N ARG A 224 -48.59 -63.35 58.12
CA ARG A 224 -48.75 -62.61 59.39
C ARG A 224 -50.20 -62.35 59.80
N ARG A 225 -51.13 -62.27 58.84
CA ARG A 225 -52.57 -62.16 59.14
C ARG A 225 -53.16 -63.52 59.54
N GLY A 226 -52.79 -64.58 58.84
CA GLY A 226 -53.23 -65.95 59.13
C GLY A 226 -52.67 -66.48 60.46
N GLU A 227 -51.42 -66.18 60.78
CA GLU A 227 -50.81 -66.53 62.08
C GLU A 227 -51.55 -65.84 63.23
N ARG A 228 -51.79 -64.53 63.14
CA ARG A 228 -52.58 -63.81 64.16
C ARG A 228 -53.99 -64.39 64.35
N ALA A 229 -54.70 -64.69 63.26
CA ALA A 229 -56.03 -65.30 63.36
C ALA A 229 -55.99 -66.70 64.03
N ARG A 230 -54.95 -67.49 63.77
CA ARG A 230 -54.76 -68.81 64.43
C ARG A 230 -54.34 -68.68 65.89
N GLU A 231 -53.62 -67.62 66.26
CA GLU A 231 -53.30 -67.32 67.66
C GLU A 231 -54.58 -66.91 68.41
N GLU A 232 -55.39 -66.02 67.84
CA GLU A 232 -56.70 -65.62 68.39
C GLU A 232 -57.66 -66.83 68.54
N GLU A 233 -57.69 -67.77 67.59
CA GLU A 233 -58.50 -69.00 67.67
C GLU A 233 -58.02 -69.96 68.77
N LYS A 234 -56.73 -69.93 69.15
CA LYS A 234 -56.18 -70.76 70.23
C LYS A 234 -56.37 -70.16 71.62
N GLU A 235 -56.67 -68.87 71.72
CA GLU A 235 -56.92 -68.17 72.97
C GLU A 235 -58.40 -68.19 73.42
N ILE A 236 -59.29 -68.77 72.61
CA ILE A 236 -60.72 -69.05 72.92
C ILE A 236 -60.87 -70.50 73.39
#